data_AF-X7YHF2-F1
#
_entry.id   AF-X7YHF2-F1
#
_cell.length_a   1.000
_cell.length_b   1.000
_cell.length_c   1.000
_cell.angle_alpha   90.00
_cell.angle_beta   90.00
_cell.angle_gamma   90.00
#
_symmetry.space_group_name_H-M   'P 1'
#
loop_
_entity.id
_entity.type
_entity.pdbx_description
1 polymer ?
#
loop_
_entity_poly.entity_id
_entity_poly.type
_entity_poly.pdbx_seq_one_letter_code
_entity_poly.pdbx_strand_id
1 'polypeptide(L)' 'MTAELALALGAAAARRLTSTGTGRRPVAVVGRDPRASGEMLEAAVIAGLTSEGVDALRAGCCPHRRLRIWPAPTTPTSG' A
#
# COMPACT_ATOMS: atom_id res chain seq x y z
N MET A 1 -15.97 -7.54 4.51
CA MET A 1 -14.52 -7.79 4.41
C MET A 1 -14.02 -8.19 5.77
N THR A 2 -13.29 -9.30 5.87
CA THR A 2 -12.71 -9.80 7.12
C THR A 2 -11.21 -9.47 7.16
N ALA A 3 -10.64 -9.40 8.36
CA ALA A 3 -9.20 -9.14 8.54
C ALA A 3 -8.35 -10.25 7.89
N GLU A 4 -8.78 -11.51 8.00
CA GLU A 4 -8.07 -12.66 7.44
C GLU A 4 -7.97 -12.62 5.91
N LEU A 5 -9.06 -12.22 5.23
CA LEU A 5 -9.04 -12.05 3.78
C LEU A 5 -8.11 -10.88 3.38
N ALA A 6 -8.13 -9.78 4.13
CA ALA A 6 -7.26 -8.62 3.86
C ALA A 6 -5.78 -8.95 4.05
N LEU A 7 -5.45 -9.76 5.06
CA LEU A 7 -4.12 -10.28 5.32
C LEU A 7 -3.64 -11.16 4.14
N ALA A 8 -4.45 -12.14 3.74
CA ALA A 8 -4.13 -13.05 2.64
C ALA A 8 -3.95 -12.29 1.32
N LEU A 9 -4.78 -11.28 1.07
CA LEU A 9 -4.69 -10.41 -0.11
C LEU A 9 -3.40 -9.59 -0.11
N GLY A 10 -3.03 -8.98 1.03
CA GLY A 10 -1.78 -8.24 1.19
C GLY A 10 -0.55 -9.09 0.88
N ALA A 11 -0.52 -10.32 1.42
CA ALA A 11 0.58 -11.26 1.15
C ALA A 11 0.62 -11.69 -0.34
N ALA A 12 -0.54 -11.98 -0.95
CA ALA A 12 -0.60 -12.32 -2.37
C ALA A 12 -0.13 -11.17 -3.29
N ALA A 13 -0.52 -9.93 -2.96
CA ALA A 13 -0.08 -8.74 -3.68
C ALA A 13 1.44 -8.55 -3.55
N ALA A 14 1.98 -8.69 -2.34
CA ALA A 14 3.42 -8.60 -2.09
C ALA A 14 4.21 -9.64 -2.89
N ARG A 15 3.78 -10.91 -2.92
CA ARG A 15 4.43 -11.96 -3.72
C ARG A 15 4.47 -11.62 -5.22
N ARG A 16 3.43 -10.97 -5.74
CA ARG A 16 3.40 -10.50 -7.13
C ARG A 16 4.35 -9.32 -7.35
N LEU A 17 4.43 -8.39 -6.41
CA LEU A 17 5.36 -7.26 -6.44
C LEU A 17 6.83 -7.74 -6.41
N THR A 18 7.17 -8.66 -5.51
CA THR A 18 8.52 -9.23 -5.39
C THR A 18 8.90 -10.09 -6.58
N SER A 19 7.95 -10.83 -7.17
CA SER A 19 8.15 -11.58 -8.41
C SER A 19 8.54 -10.71 -9.62
N THR A 20 8.28 -9.40 -9.57
CA THR A 20 8.60 -8.45 -10.65
C THR A 20 9.78 -7.52 -10.35
N GLY A 21 10.37 -7.59 -9.15
CA GLY A 21 11.29 -6.59 -8.62
C GLY A 21 12.79 -6.88 -8.81
N THR A 22 13.54 -5.85 -9.20
CA THR A 22 14.96 -5.85 -9.61
C THR A 22 15.97 -5.75 -8.44
N GLY A 23 15.71 -6.42 -7.31
CA GLY A 23 16.68 -6.51 -6.19
C GLY A 23 16.61 -5.41 -5.13
N ARG A 24 15.62 -4.51 -5.17
CA ARG A 24 15.28 -3.61 -4.05
C ARG A 24 14.01 -4.07 -3.35
N ARG A 25 13.88 -3.82 -2.04
CA ARG A 25 12.63 -4.01 -1.30
C ARG A 25 11.53 -3.17 -1.95
N PRO A 26 10.46 -3.78 -2.50
CA PRO A 26 9.38 -3.02 -3.09
C PRO A 26 8.58 -2.31 -1.99
N VAL A 27 8.04 -1.15 -2.33
CA VAL A 27 7.25 -0.32 -1.41
C VAL A 27 5.81 -0.26 -1.93
N ALA A 28 4.84 -0.60 -1.10
CA ALA A 28 3.41 -0.56 -1.41
C ALA A 28 2.71 0.58 -0.65
N VAL A 29 1.85 1.33 -1.33
CA VAL A 29 1.05 2.39 -0.71
C VAL A 29 -0.32 1.83 -0.34
N VAL A 30 -0.69 1.90 0.93
CA VAL A 30 -1.96 1.39 1.46
C VAL A 30 -2.86 2.57 1.81
N GLY A 31 -4.00 2.67 1.11
CA GLY A 31 -5.06 3.64 1.41
C GLY A 31 -6.08 3.05 2.38
N ARG A 32 -6.54 3.86 3.34
CA ARG A 32 -7.60 3.48 4.28
C ARG A 32 -8.96 3.94 3.77
N ASP A 33 -9.95 3.05 3.90
CA ASP A 33 -11.37 3.40 3.76
C ASP A 33 -11.88 4.07 5.05
N PRO A 34 -12.70 5.14 4.97
CA PRO A 34 -13.19 5.89 6.14
C PRO A 34 -14.16 5.12 7.04
N ARG A 35 -14.63 3.94 6.64
CA ARG A 35 -15.52 3.11 7.48
C ARG A 35 -14.82 2.68 8.76
N ALA A 36 -15.62 2.35 9.78
CA ALA A 36 -15.14 1.89 11.09
C ALA A 36 -14.20 0.66 10.99
N SER A 37 -14.41 -0.22 10.00
CA SER A 37 -13.53 -1.36 9.74
C SER A 37 -12.21 -1.02 9.03
N GLY A 38 -12.00 0.24 8.63
CA GLY A 38 -10.88 0.68 7.82
C GLY A 38 -9.51 0.52 8.48
N GLU A 39 -9.41 0.73 9.79
CA GLU A 39 -8.14 0.55 10.52
C GLU A 39 -7.73 -0.91 10.63
N MET A 40 -8.70 -1.77 10.94
CA MET A 40 -8.47 -3.21 11.02
C MET A 40 -8.03 -3.78 9.67
N LEU A 41 -8.67 -3.34 8.59
CA LEU A 41 -8.32 -3.79 7.24
C LEU A 41 -6.98 -3.21 6.78
N GLU A 42 -6.68 -1.94 7.08
CA GLU A 42 -5.37 -1.33 6.81
C GLU A 42 -4.25 -2.10 7.53
N ALA A 43 -4.44 -2.38 8.82
CA ALA A 43 -3.46 -3.13 9.61
C ALA A 43 -3.26 -4.56 9.08
N ALA A 44 -4.34 -5.25 8.70
CA ALA A 44 -4.26 -6.60 8.13
C ALA A 44 -3.51 -6.62 6.79
N VAL A 45 -3.75 -5.65 5.90
CA VAL A 45 -3.02 -5.54 4.63
C VAL A 45 -1.54 -5.25 4.86
N ILE A 46 -1.22 -4.33 5.78
CA ILE A 46 0.18 -4.00 6.12
C ILE A 46 0.89 -5.24 6.68
N ALA A 47 0.24 -6.00 7.56
CA ALA A 47 0.80 -7.24 8.09
C ALA A 47 1.10 -8.26 6.98
N GLY A 48 0.22 -8.39 5.99
CA GLY A 48 0.43 -9.31 4.86
C GLY A 48 1.54 -8.85 3.90
N LEU A 49 1.67 -7.55 3.69
CA LEU A 49 2.76 -6.99 2.87
C LEU A 49 4.12 -7.17 3.55
N THR A 50 4.19 -6.84 4.84
CA THR A 50 5.44 -6.91 5.62
C THR A 50 5.92 -8.34 5.85
N SER A 51 5.01 -9.32 5.95
CA SER A 51 5.38 -10.75 6.04
C SER A 51 6.12 -11.27 4.81
N GLU A 52 5.93 -10.63 3.66
CA GLU A 52 6.55 -11.02 2.38
C GLU A 52 7.76 -10.12 2.03
N GLY A 53 8.20 -9.27 2.96
CA GLY A 53 9.36 -8.40 2.79
C GLY A 53 9.11 -7.11 1.99
N VAL A 54 7.84 -6.68 1.91
CA VAL A 54 7.42 -5.45 1.23
C VAL A 54 7.17 -4.37 2.27
N ASP A 55 7.74 -3.19 2.07
CA ASP A 55 7.54 -2.07 2.97
C ASP A 55 6.21 -1.36 2.63
N ALA A 56 5.43 -1.01 3.64
CA ALA A 56 4.12 -0.39 3.46
C ALA A 56 4.13 1.09 3.87
N LEU A 57 3.69 1.97 2.97
CA LEU A 57 3.46 3.39 3.25
C LEU A 57 1.96 3.64 3.43
N ARG A 58 1.60 4.21 4.58
CA ARG A 58 0.22 4.57 4.91
C ARG A 58 -0.15 5.87 4.21
N ALA A 59 -1.03 5.80 3.21
CA ALA A 59 -1.55 6.98 2.52
C ALA A 59 -2.64 7.72 3.34
N GLY A 60 -3.06 7.15 4.47
CA GLY A 60 -4.14 7.69 5.29
C GLY A 60 -5.52 7.45 4.66
N CYS A 61 -6.54 8.08 5.24
CA CYS A 61 -7.90 7.91 4.77
C CYS A 61 -8.08 8.57 3.40
N CYS A 62 -8.26 7.77 2.35
CA CYS A 62 -8.43 8.30 1.00
C CYS A 62 -9.94 8.37 0.71
N PRO A 63 -10.58 9.55 0.72
CA PRO A 63 -11.93 9.66 0.18
C PRO A 63 -11.86 9.30 -1.31
N HIS A 64 -12.67 8.32 -1.70
CA HIS A 64 -12.81 7.64 -3.00
C HIS A 64 -12.89 8.54 -4.27
N ARG A 65 -12.70 9.87 -4.16
CA ARG A 65 -12.55 10.84 -5.27
C ARG A 65 -11.29 11.71 -5.13
N ARG A 66 -10.11 11.14 -4.85
CA ARG A 66 -8.87 11.95 -4.84
C ARG A 66 -7.68 11.40 -5.62
N LEU A 67 -7.73 10.18 -6.13
CA LEU A 67 -6.62 9.55 -6.88
C LEU A 67 -6.51 9.98 -8.36
N ARG A 68 -7.16 11.08 -8.78
CA ARG A 68 -7.13 11.53 -10.19
C ARG A 68 -5.97 12.47 -10.53
N ILE A 69 -5.35 13.15 -9.56
CA ILE A 69 -4.13 13.96 -9.80
C ILE A 69 -3.17 13.82 -8.61
N TRP A 70 -2.03 13.18 -8.81
CA TRP A 70 -0.82 13.49 -8.04
C TRP A 70 0.28 13.77 -9.07
N PRO A 71 0.67 15.04 -9.27
CA PRO A 71 1.83 15.33 -10.10
C PRO A 71 3.09 14.90 -9.32
N ALA A 72 3.97 14.16 -9.99
CA ALA A 72 5.30 13.85 -9.45
C ALA A 72 6.02 15.15 -9.08
N PRO A 73 6.76 15.21 -7.95
CA PRO A 73 7.60 16.36 -7.66
C PRO A 73 8.70 16.43 -8.72
N THR A 74 8.62 17.40 -9.62
CA THR A 74 9.72 17.75 -10.51
C THR A 74 10.82 18.36 -9.66
N THR A 75 11.96 17.68 -9.57
CA THR A 75 13.19 18.22 -8.98
C THR A 75 13.54 19.54 -9.67
N PRO A 76 13.80 20.64 -8.94
CA PRO A 76 14.31 21.84 -9.57
C PRO A 76 15.74 21.58 -10.05
N THR A 77 15.95 21.70 -11.36
CA THR A 77 17.28 21.80 -11.94
C THR A 77 17.93 23.07 -11.41
N SER A 78 18.99 22.92 -10.61
CA SER A 78 19.85 23.99 -10.15
C SER A 78 20.56 24.66 -11.33
N GLY A 79 20.34 25.96 -11.48
CA GLY A 79 21.26 26.88 -12.19
C GLY A 79 22.20 27.55 -11.21
#